data_AF-A0A238X923-F1
#
_entry.id   AF-A0A238X923-F1
#
_cell.length_a   1.000
_cell.length_b   1.000
_cell.length_c   1.000
_cell.angle_alpha   90.00
_cell.angle_beta   90.00
_cell.angle_gamma   90.00
#
_symmetry.space_group_name_H-M   'P 1'
#
loop_
_entity.id
_entity.type
_entity.pdbx_description
1 polymer ?
#
loop_
_entity_poly.entity_id
_entity_poly.type
_entity_poly.pdbx_seq_one_letter_code
_entity_poly.pdbx_strand_id
1 'polypeptide(L)' 'MSPTGTSLDQLDHDISVAYIALGVARSSYTRCPSAENARRVDEAEGAVDRLLDERFAAQR' A
#
# COMPACT_ATOMS: atom_id res chain seq x y z
N MET A 1 -11.47 20.43 18.42
CA MET A 1 -11.27 19.04 17.96
C MET A 1 -9.99 19.03 17.15
N SER A 2 -8.95 18.36 17.63
CA SER A 2 -7.67 18.28 16.93
C SER A 2 -7.82 17.35 15.72
N PRO A 3 -7.49 17.80 14.49
CA PRO A 3 -7.80 17.07 13.26
C PRO A 3 -6.85 15.90 12.94
N THR A 4 -5.88 15.60 13.81
CA THR A 4 -4.79 14.67 13.51
C THR A 4 -5.13 13.19 13.74
N GLY A 5 -6.05 12.87 14.66
CA GLY A 5 -6.38 11.47 15.00
C GLY A 5 -7.07 10.70 13.87
N THR A 6 -7.95 11.35 13.11
CA THR A 6 -8.68 10.72 12.00
C THR A 6 -7.77 10.48 10.79
N SER A 7 -6.74 11.30 10.60
CA SER A 7 -5.83 11.16 9.44
C SER A 7 -4.87 9.98 9.57
N LEU A 8 -4.37 9.69 10.77
CA LEU A 8 -3.44 8.57 10.98
C LEU A 8 -4.16 7.22 10.94
N ASP A 9 -5.33 7.12 11.57
CA ASP A 9 -6.13 5.88 11.56
C ASP A 9 -6.59 5.53 10.13
N GLN A 10 -6.96 6.56 9.34
CA GLN A 10 -7.26 6.40 7.92
C GLN A 10 -6.04 5.93 7.12
N LEU A 11 -4.85 6.52 7.34
CA LEU A 11 -3.63 6.08 6.68
C LEU A 11 -3.26 4.64 7.05
N ASP A 12 -3.36 4.26 8.32
CA ASP A 12 -3.10 2.90 8.78
C ASP A 12 -4.11 1.90 8.15
N HIS A 13 -5.38 2.31 7.96
CA HIS A 13 -6.37 1.54 7.22
C HIS A 13 -6.00 1.37 5.74
N ASP A 14 -5.66 2.47 5.06
CA ASP A 14 -5.33 2.46 3.64
C ASP A 14 -4.04 1.65 3.37
N ILE A 15 -3.05 1.74 4.26
CA ILE A 15 -1.84 0.89 4.24
C ILE A 15 -2.22 -0.59 4.34
N SER A 16 -3.14 -0.94 5.25
CA SER A 16 -3.59 -2.32 5.41
C SER A 16 -4.26 -2.86 4.14
N VAL A 17 -5.11 -2.06 3.50
CA VAL A 17 -5.77 -2.41 2.24
C VAL A 17 -4.75 -2.56 1.11
N ALA A 18 -3.79 -1.64 1.00
CA ALA A 18 -2.73 -1.69 -0.01
C ALA A 18 -1.83 -2.94 0.16
N TYR A 19 -1.50 -3.33 1.39
CA TYR A 19 -0.76 -4.57 1.66
C TYR A 19 -1.51 -5.83 1.24
N ILE A 20 -2.83 -5.87 1.41
CA ILE A 20 -3.66 -6.98 0.93
C ILE A 20 -3.61 -7.04 -0.60
N ALA A 21 -3.75 -5.89 -1.28
CA ALA A 21 -3.67 -5.80 -2.74
C ALA A 21 -2.29 -6.27 -3.25
N LEU A 22 -1.21 -5.87 -2.58
CA LEU A 22 0.14 -6.34 -2.88
C LEU A 22 0.26 -7.86 -2.72
N GLY A 23 -0.31 -8.44 -1.66
CA GLY A 23 -0.37 -9.89 -1.48
C GLY A 23 -1.08 -10.61 -2.64
N VAL A 24 -2.19 -10.05 -3.13
CA VAL A 24 -2.92 -10.57 -4.30
C VAL A 24 -2.08 -10.47 -5.58
N ALA A 25 -1.39 -9.35 -5.80
CA ALA A 25 -0.51 -9.15 -6.94
C ALA A 25 0.65 -10.15 -6.93
N ARG A 26 1.34 -10.30 -5.79
CA ARG A 26 2.42 -11.28 -5.58
C ARG A 26 1.93 -12.71 -5.79
N SER A 27 0.76 -13.06 -5.26
CA SER A 27 0.16 -14.38 -5.46
C SER A 27 -0.12 -14.66 -6.94
N SER A 28 -0.60 -13.65 -7.68
CA SER A 28 -0.87 -13.76 -9.11
C SER A 28 0.42 -13.89 -9.93
N TYR A 29 1.47 -13.15 -9.56
CA TYR A 29 2.80 -13.29 -10.15
C TYR A 29 3.42 -14.67 -9.89
N THR A 30 3.35 -15.17 -8.64
CA THR A 30 3.83 -16.52 -8.30
C THR A 30 3.15 -17.62 -9.11
N ARG A 31 1.85 -17.48 -9.39
CA ARG A 31 1.12 -18.43 -10.25
C ARG A 31 1.45 -18.26 -11.74
N CYS A 32 1.67 -17.03 -12.19
CA CYS A 32 1.95 -16.70 -13.58
C CYS A 32 2.92 -15.51 -13.65
N PRO A 33 4.23 -15.76 -13.82
CA PRO A 33 5.26 -14.73 -13.79
C PRO A 33 5.36 -14.00 -15.14
N SER A 34 4.27 -13.33 -15.52
CA SER A 34 4.21 -12.49 -16.72
C SER A 34 4.71 -11.08 -16.43
N ALA A 35 5.16 -10.38 -17.47
CA ALA A 35 5.56 -8.97 -17.36
C ALA A 35 4.43 -8.08 -16.84
N GLU A 36 3.18 -8.40 -17.20
CA GLU A 36 2.00 -7.69 -16.69
C GLU A 36 1.82 -7.91 -15.19
N ASN A 37 1.96 -9.14 -14.69
CA ASN A 37 1.86 -9.40 -13.26
C ASN A 37 3.04 -8.80 -12.49
N ALA A 38 4.24 -8.75 -13.08
CA ALA A 38 5.38 -8.05 -12.50
C ALA A 38 5.07 -6.56 -12.30
N ARG A 39 4.54 -5.89 -13.34
CA ARG A 39 4.11 -4.48 -13.24
C ARG A 39 3.06 -4.25 -12.16
N ARG A 40 2.08 -5.15 -12.03
CA ARG A 40 1.06 -5.07 -10.96
C ARG A 40 1.67 -5.21 -9.57
N VAL A 41 2.72 -6.01 -9.40
CA VAL A 41 3.46 -6.09 -8.14
C VAL A 41 4.17 -4.76 -7.90
N ASP A 42 4.94 -4.26 -8.86
CA ASP A 42 5.66 -2.99 -8.72
C ASP A 42 4.72 -1.80 -8.41
N GLU A 43 3.57 -1.73 -9.09
CA GLU A 43 2.55 -0.70 -8.84
C GLU A 43 1.96 -0.80 -7.43
N ALA A 44 1.66 -2.02 -6.97
CA ALA A 44 1.12 -2.24 -5.63
C ALA A 44 2.17 -1.96 -4.55
N GLU A 45 3.44 -2.29 -4.77
CA GLU A 45 4.55 -1.95 -3.88
C GLU A 45 4.71 -0.43 -3.79
N GLY A 46 4.74 0.27 -4.93
CA GLY A 46 4.83 1.73 -4.96
C GLY A 46 3.65 2.44 -4.29
N ALA A 47 2.45 1.85 -4.31
CA ALA A 47 1.30 2.38 -3.59
C ALA A 47 1.46 2.25 -2.06
N VAL A 48 1.96 1.10 -1.58
CA VAL A 48 2.27 0.89 -0.15
C VAL A 48 3.33 1.87 0.32
N ASP A 49 4.43 2.00 -0.43
CA ASP A 49 5.54 2.89 -0.07
C ASP A 49 5.08 4.36 0.04
N ARG A 50 4.28 4.84 -0.91
CA ARG A 50 3.70 6.20 -0.84
C ARG A 50 2.87 6.41 0.42
N LEU A 51 2.01 5.45 0.79
CA LEU A 51 1.17 5.57 1.98
C LEU A 51 2.00 5.54 3.27
N LEU A 52 3.07 4.74 3.31
CA LEU A 52 4.00 4.74 4.44
C LEU A 52 4.74 6.07 4.58
N ASP A 53 5.15 6.67 3.46
CA ASP A 53 5.76 8.01 3.44
C ASP A 53 4.79 9.08 3.94
N GLU A 54 3.53 9.06 3.48
CA GLU A 54 2.48 9.98 3.94
C GLU A 54 2.22 9.82 5.44
N ARG A 55 2.14 8.58 5.93
CA ARG A 55 1.96 8.26 7.34
C ARG A 55 3.15 8.71 8.19
N PHE A 56 4.37 8.56 7.69
CA PHE A 56 5.56 9.08 8.35
C PHE A 56 5.57 10.60 8.41
N ALA A 57 5.17 11.28 7.32
CA ALA A 57 5.07 12.73 7.28
C ALA A 57 3.99 13.28 8.23
N ALA A 58 2.85 12.58 8.35
CA ALA A 58 1.75 12.96 9.24
C ALA A 58 2.06 12.77 10.74
N GLN A 59 3.10 11.99 11.08
CA GLN A 59 3.57 11.78 12.46
C GLN A 59 4.60 12.80 12.94
N ARG A 60 5.10 13.65 12.03
CA ARG A 60 6.20 14.60 12.28
C ARG A 60 5.67 15.99 12.59
#